data_AF-A0A925DBX6-F1
#
_entry.id   AF-A0A925DBX6-F1
#
_cell.length_a   1.000
_cell.length_b   1.000
_cell.length_c   1.000
_cell.angle_alpha   90.00
_cell.angle_beta   90.00
_cell.angle_gamma   90.00
#
_symmetry.space_group_name_H-M   'P 1'
#
loop_
_entity.id
_entity.type
_entity.pdbx_description
1 polymer ?
#
loop_
_entity_poly.entity_id
_entity_poly.type
_entity_poly.pdbx_seq_one_letter_code
_entity_poly.pdbx_strand_id
1 'polypeptide(L)'
;MFSRLIGVIFLFYTAACTAEEADSKDRLTLIVGPYVFHFHNNPDHNNKPWLTGLEWDRANSWIDFGAVFFHNSFNQPSVYAYVGKRWFPGDDEQGFYVKLTGGPLYGYRGQYEDKVPFNQDGLALAIIPGIGYQYRSVDA
;
A
#
# COMPACT_ATOMS: atom_id res chain seq x y z
N MET A 1 -28.86 19.03 24.17
CA MET A 1 -27.54 19.15 24.80
C MET A 1 -27.22 17.83 25.51
N PHE A 2 -26.77 16.83 24.75
CA PHE A 2 -26.38 15.51 25.29
C PHE A 2 -25.01 15.19 24.74
N SER A 3 -23.98 15.49 25.54
CA SER A 3 -22.61 15.08 25.29
C SER A 3 -22.53 13.58 25.54
N ARG A 4 -22.39 12.78 24.49
CA ARG A 4 -22.06 11.35 24.59
C ARG A 4 -20.56 11.20 24.44
N LEU A 5 -19.92 10.98 25.58
CA LEU A 5 -18.56 10.54 25.76
C LEU A 5 -18.32 9.29 24.88
N ILE A 6 -17.58 9.42 23.78
CA ILE A 6 -17.07 8.26 23.05
C ILE A 6 -15.76 7.86 23.74
N GLY A 7 -15.84 6.81 24.55
CA GLY A 7 -14.67 6.21 25.19
C GLY A 7 -13.76 5.61 24.13
N VAL A 8 -12.53 6.11 24.07
CA VAL A 8 -11.44 5.50 23.31
C VAL A 8 -10.98 4.27 24.11
N ILE A 9 -11.40 3.08 23.68
CA ILE A 9 -10.85 1.83 24.17
C ILE A 9 -9.49 1.65 23.49
N PHE A 10 -8.41 1.89 24.24
CA PHE A 10 -7.07 1.46 23.86
C PHE A 10 -7.00 -0.06 24.00
N LEU A 11 -7.12 -0.77 22.87
CA LEU A 11 -6.80 -2.18 22.80
C LEU A 11 -5.27 -2.31 22.75
N PHE A 12 -4.66 -2.67 23.88
CA PHE A 12 -3.26 -3.09 23.92
C PHE A 12 -3.16 -4.46 23.26
N TYR A 13 -2.84 -4.49 21.96
CA TYR A 13 -2.40 -5.72 21.30
C TYR A 13 -0.93 -5.93 21.64
N THR A 14 -0.63 -6.87 22.54
CA THR A 14 0.73 -7.36 22.72
C THR A 14 1.07 -8.24 21.52
N ALA A 15 1.60 -7.64 20.45
CA ALA A 15 2.31 -8.39 19.44
C ALA A 15 3.64 -8.83 20.08
N ALA A 16 3.86 -10.14 20.19
CA ALA A 16 5.19 -10.67 20.40
C ALA A 16 6.05 -10.17 19.22
N CYS A 17 6.91 -9.19 19.47
CA CYS A 17 7.84 -8.67 18.49
C CYS A 17 8.96 -9.71 18.37
N THR A 18 8.82 -10.64 17.44
CA THR A 18 9.97 -11.41 16.96
C THR A 18 10.89 -10.41 16.27
N ALA A 19 12.14 -10.31 16.72
CA ALA A 19 13.16 -9.52 16.05
C ALA A 19 13.43 -10.16 14.69
N GLU A 20 12.84 -9.60 13.65
CA GLU A 20 13.17 -9.89 12.25
C GLU A 20 14.62 -9.44 12.03
N GLU A 21 15.46 -10.32 11.50
CA GLU A 21 16.86 -10.00 11.21
C GLU A 21 16.87 -8.85 10.20
N ALA A 22 17.34 -7.68 10.62
CA ALA A 22 17.27 -6.49 9.79
C ALA A 22 18.16 -6.68 8.56
N ASP A 23 17.59 -6.50 7.36
CA ASP A 23 18.37 -6.47 6.13
C ASP A 23 19.47 -5.41 6.26
N SER A 24 20.71 -5.83 5.98
CA SER A 24 21.91 -5.03 6.22
C SER A 24 22.16 -4.01 5.09
N LYS A 25 21.37 -4.06 4.01
CA LYS A 25 21.52 -3.20 2.83
C LYS A 25 20.26 -2.39 2.54
N ASP A 26 20.47 -1.19 2.01
CA ASP A 26 19.39 -0.42 1.40
C ASP A 26 18.98 -1.07 0.07
N ARG A 27 17.67 -1.09 -0.20
CA ARG A 27 17.10 -1.60 -1.45
C ARG A 27 16.21 -0.55 -2.10
N LEU A 28 16.47 -0.26 -3.38
CA LEU A 28 15.58 0.51 -4.23
C LEU A 28 14.81 -0.45 -5.15
N THR A 29 13.49 -0.40 -5.09
CA THR A 29 12.59 -1.26 -5.85
C THR A 29 11.87 -0.44 -6.91
N LEU A 30 11.96 -0.87 -8.17
CA LEU A 30 11.07 -0.42 -9.24
C LEU A 30 9.79 -1.24 -9.22
N ILE A 31 8.65 -0.56 -9.16
CA ILE A 31 7.33 -1.19 -9.13
C ILE A 31 6.68 -1.01 -10.50
N VAL A 32 6.19 -2.10 -11.09
CA VAL A 32 5.42 -2.08 -12.34
C VAL A 32 4.23 -3.02 -12.20
N GLY A 33 3.03 -2.54 -12.48
CA GLY A 33 1.81 -3.34 -12.48
C GLY A 33 1.09 -3.21 -13.81
N PRO A 34 1.30 -4.15 -14.76
CA PRO A 34 0.71 -4.08 -16.09
C PRO A 34 -0.74 -4.60 -16.15
N TYR A 35 -1.25 -5.16 -15.04
CA TYR A 35 -2.52 -5.87 -15.02
C TYR A 35 -3.26 -5.71 -13.69
N VAL A 36 -4.58 -5.63 -13.77
CA VAL A 36 -5.50 -5.72 -12.64
C VAL A 36 -6.60 -6.73 -12.98
N PHE A 37 -6.80 -7.69 -12.08
CA PHE A 37 -7.86 -8.66 -12.18
C PHE A 37 -9.19 -8.06 -11.68
N HIS A 38 -10.25 -8.17 -12.48
CA HIS A 38 -11.59 -7.72 -12.11
C HIS A 38 -12.47 -8.95 -11.87
N PHE A 39 -12.96 -9.14 -10.63
CA PHE A 39 -13.93 -10.19 -10.32
C PHE A 39 -15.26 -9.99 -11.06
N HIS A 40 -15.68 -8.73 -11.21
CA HIS A 40 -16.85 -8.33 -11.98
C HIS A 40 -16.46 -7.16 -12.87
N ASN A 41 -16.72 -7.29 -14.16
CA ASN A 41 -16.37 -6.27 -15.14
C ASN A 41 -17.48 -5.21 -15.22
N ASN A 42 -17.11 -3.95 -15.23
CA ASN A 42 -17.99 -2.83 -15.55
C ASN A 42 -17.41 -2.11 -16.78
N PRO A 43 -18.14 -2.02 -17.90
CA PRO A 43 -17.65 -1.35 -19.11
C PRO A 43 -17.37 0.14 -18.89
N ASP A 44 -17.99 0.79 -17.91
CA ASP A 44 -17.79 2.20 -17.60
C ASP A 44 -16.49 2.49 -16.83
N HIS A 45 -15.77 1.45 -16.41
CA HIS A 45 -14.51 1.57 -15.68
C HIS A 45 -13.31 1.27 -16.58
N ASN A 46 -12.15 1.81 -16.20
CA ASN A 46 -10.87 1.45 -16.76
C ASN A 46 -10.57 -0.03 -16.45
N ASN A 47 -10.75 -0.88 -17.47
CA ASN A 47 -10.52 -2.32 -17.39
C ASN A 47 -9.07 -2.72 -17.69
N LYS A 48 -8.20 -1.76 -18.01
CA LYS A 48 -6.77 -1.97 -18.28
C LYS A 48 -5.91 -0.96 -17.52
N PRO A 49 -6.09 -0.81 -16.20
CA PRO A 49 -5.25 0.10 -15.43
C PRO A 49 -3.82 -0.42 -15.39
N TRP A 50 -2.89 0.51 -15.29
CA TRP A 50 -1.47 0.24 -15.11
C TRP A 50 -0.92 1.11 -13.98
N LEU A 51 0.18 0.68 -13.39
CA LEU A 51 0.91 1.44 -12.37
C LEU A 51 2.42 1.33 -12.55
N THR A 52 3.12 2.36 -12.08
CA THR A 52 4.57 2.40 -11.93
C THR A 52 4.94 3.11 -10.64
N GLY A 53 6.11 2.83 -10.07
CA GLY A 53 6.54 3.52 -8.87
C GLY A 53 7.91 3.12 -8.38
N LEU A 54 8.30 3.73 -7.26
CA LEU A 54 9.52 3.41 -6.56
C LEU A 54 9.21 3.13 -5.09
N GLU A 55 9.97 2.22 -4.52
CA GLU A 55 10.00 1.95 -3.08
C GLU A 55 11.44 1.87 -2.60
N TRP A 56 11.71 2.52 -1.48
CA TRP A 56 12.99 2.48 -0.80
C TRP A 56 12.84 1.81 0.55
N ASP A 57 13.53 0.69 0.68
CA ASP A 57 13.67 -0.06 1.92
C ASP A 57 15.06 0.26 2.46
N ARG A 58 15.12 0.83 3.66
CA ARG A 58 16.39 1.26 4.25
C ARG A 58 16.90 0.19 5.20
N ALA A 59 18.20 -0.09 5.15
CA ALA A 59 18.88 -0.99 6.07
C ALA A 59 18.55 -0.60 7.51
N ASN A 60 18.23 -1.60 8.34
CA ASN A 60 17.86 -1.38 9.75
C ASN A 60 16.62 -0.48 9.97
N SER A 61 15.77 -0.29 8.97
CA SER A 61 14.49 0.42 9.13
C SER A 61 13.35 -0.54 9.44
N TRP A 62 12.43 -0.11 10.30
CA TRP A 62 11.18 -0.82 10.53
C TRP A 62 10.15 -0.60 9.42
N ILE A 63 10.31 0.45 8.61
CA ILE A 63 9.38 0.84 7.56
C ILE A 63 10.09 1.16 6.24
N ASP A 64 9.36 0.88 5.17
CA ASP A 64 9.68 1.18 3.78
C ASP A 64 8.93 2.47 3.36
N PHE A 65 9.48 3.22 2.41
CA PHE A 65 8.85 4.41 1.84
C PHE A 65 8.65 4.23 0.35
N GLY A 66 7.46 4.50 -0.17
CA GLY A 66 7.22 4.38 -1.59
C GLY A 66 6.16 5.31 -2.14
N ALA A 67 6.14 5.41 -3.46
CA ALA A 67 5.08 6.09 -4.17
C ALA A 67 4.82 5.38 -5.50
N VAL A 68 3.54 5.27 -5.85
CA VAL A 68 3.08 4.74 -7.14
C VAL A 68 2.23 5.77 -7.86
N PHE A 69 2.41 5.86 -9.17
CA PHE A 69 1.57 6.57 -10.11
C PHE A 69 0.77 5.56 -10.92
N PHE A 70 -0.52 5.85 -11.13
CA PHE A 70 -1.42 4.98 -11.86
C PHE A 70 -2.61 5.74 -12.44
N HIS A 71 -3.35 5.10 -13.34
CA HIS A 71 -4.66 5.58 -13.76
C HIS A 71 -5.74 4.83 -12.99
N ASN A 72 -6.60 5.55 -12.27
CA ASN A 72 -7.68 4.93 -11.51
C ASN A 72 -8.78 4.36 -12.43
N SER A 73 -9.83 3.81 -11.81
CA SER A 73 -10.99 3.23 -12.51
C SER A 73 -11.72 4.20 -13.44
N PHE A 74 -11.47 5.51 -13.35
CA PHE A 74 -12.10 6.54 -14.19
C PHE A 74 -11.09 7.22 -15.13
N ASN A 75 -9.96 6.56 -15.40
CA ASN A 75 -8.87 7.07 -16.23
C ASN A 75 -8.26 8.39 -15.73
N GLN A 76 -8.38 8.70 -14.43
CA GLN A 76 -7.73 9.86 -13.85
C GLN A 76 -6.32 9.51 -13.38
N PRO A 77 -5.30 10.35 -13.67
CA PRO A 77 -3.99 10.19 -13.09
C PRO A 77 -4.09 10.32 -11.56
N SER A 78 -3.51 9.35 -10.87
CA SER A 78 -3.57 9.21 -9.42
C SER A 78 -2.20 8.84 -8.86
N VAL A 79 -1.93 9.26 -7.63
CA VAL A 79 -0.69 8.99 -6.91
C VAL A 79 -1.02 8.47 -5.52
N TYR A 80 -0.35 7.40 -5.11
CA TYR A 80 -0.40 6.91 -3.74
C TYR A 80 1.02 6.91 -3.18
N ALA A 81 1.26 7.78 -2.20
CA ALA A 81 2.50 7.80 -1.43
C ALA A 81 2.25 7.11 -0.09
N TYR A 82 3.21 6.33 0.39
CA TYR A 82 2.99 5.47 1.53
C TYR A 82 4.24 5.19 2.33
N VAL A 83 4.01 4.86 3.60
CA VAL A 83 4.92 4.04 4.39
C VAL A 83 4.39 2.61 4.39
N GLY A 84 5.28 1.63 4.43
CA GLY A 84 4.89 0.23 4.40
C GLY A 84 5.76 -0.64 5.30
N LYS A 85 5.27 -1.85 5.57
CA LYS A 85 6.09 -2.92 6.11
C LYS A 85 5.75 -4.23 5.41
N ARG A 86 6.78 -5.04 5.15
CA ARG A 86 6.65 -6.44 4.75
C ARG A 86 6.99 -7.36 5.91
N TRP A 87 6.41 -8.55 5.87
CA TRP A 87 6.73 -9.66 6.74
C TRP A 87 6.80 -10.91 5.88
N PHE A 88 7.73 -11.81 6.20
CA PHE A 88 7.89 -13.11 5.54
C PHE A 88 7.31 -14.19 6.49
N PRO A 89 6.00 -14.50 6.42
CA PRO A 89 5.43 -15.53 7.28
C PRO A 89 5.87 -16.90 6.78
N GLY A 90 6.90 -17.47 7.41
CA GLY A 90 7.53 -18.74 7.02
C GLY A 90 9.05 -18.64 7.17
N ASP A 91 9.78 -19.55 6.54
CA ASP A 91 11.23 -19.40 6.37
C ASP A 91 11.49 -18.45 5.18
N ASP A 92 12.45 -17.53 5.34
CA ASP A 92 12.82 -16.55 4.31
C ASP A 92 13.22 -17.18 2.97
N GLU A 93 13.68 -18.44 2.99
CA GLU A 93 13.99 -19.23 1.81
C GLU A 93 12.78 -19.42 0.86
N GLN A 94 11.55 -19.31 1.39
CA GLN A 94 10.34 -19.48 0.60
C GLN A 94 9.95 -18.20 -0.15
N GLY A 95 10.53 -17.03 0.16
CA GLY A 95 10.30 -15.76 -0.54
C GLY A 95 8.88 -15.17 -0.46
N PHE A 96 7.91 -15.89 0.10
CA PHE A 96 6.55 -15.39 0.28
C PHE A 96 6.50 -14.29 1.33
N TYR A 97 5.83 -13.18 1.01
CA TYR A 97 5.64 -12.08 1.95
C TYR A 97 4.21 -11.56 1.95
N VAL A 98 3.81 -11.04 3.11
CA VAL A 98 2.65 -10.15 3.27
C VAL A 98 3.14 -8.73 3.45
N LYS A 99 2.36 -7.76 3.00
CA LYS A 99 2.69 -6.33 3.05
C LYS A 99 1.49 -5.53 3.50
N LEU A 100 1.74 -4.47 4.25
CA LEU A 100 0.74 -3.46 4.56
C LEU A 100 1.35 -2.09 4.28
N THR A 101 0.66 -1.30 3.46
CA THR A 101 1.03 0.10 3.19
C THR A 101 -0.07 1.03 3.67
N GLY A 102 0.32 2.23 4.10
CA GLY A 102 -0.59 3.28 4.52
C GLY A 102 -0.09 4.66 4.11
N GLY A 103 -0.97 5.52 3.62
CA GLY A 103 -0.59 6.89 3.29
C GLY A 103 -1.62 7.67 2.46
N PRO A 104 -1.26 8.90 2.04
CA PRO A 104 -2.13 9.73 1.22
C PRO A 104 -2.29 9.18 -0.19
N LEU A 105 -3.53 9.13 -0.65
CA LEU A 105 -3.94 8.86 -2.03
C LEU A 105 -4.46 10.16 -2.64
N TYR A 106 -3.84 10.62 -3.71
CA TYR A 106 -4.35 11.71 -4.53
C TYR A 106 -4.96 11.16 -5.83
N GLY A 107 -6.24 11.44 -6.09
CA GLY A 107 -6.97 10.93 -7.25
C GLY A 107 -8.46 11.04 -7.03
N TYR A 108 -9.28 10.39 -7.87
CA TYR A 108 -10.74 10.31 -7.67
C TYR A 108 -11.36 11.70 -7.42
N ARG A 109 -11.26 12.60 -8.40
CA ARG A 109 -11.64 14.01 -8.26
C ARG A 109 -12.99 14.32 -8.90
N GLY A 110 -13.64 15.38 -8.44
CA GLY A 110 -14.90 15.88 -9.00
C GLY A 110 -16.03 14.89 -8.76
N GLN A 111 -16.75 14.49 -9.80
CA GLN A 111 -17.86 13.53 -9.68
C GLN A 111 -17.49 12.13 -9.13
N TYR A 112 -16.20 11.84 -8.98
CA TYR A 112 -15.69 10.57 -8.47
C TYR A 112 -15.15 10.64 -7.04
N GLU A 113 -15.29 11.79 -6.36
CA GLU A 113 -14.77 12.01 -5.01
C GLU A 113 -15.29 10.98 -4.01
N ASP A 114 -16.60 10.74 -4.03
CA ASP A 114 -17.29 9.78 -3.15
C ASP A 114 -16.97 8.30 -3.45
N LYS A 115 -16.12 8.01 -4.45
CA LYS A 115 -15.70 6.63 -4.76
C LYS A 115 -14.61 6.13 -3.81
N VAL A 116 -13.97 7.02 -3.08
CA VAL A 116 -13.00 6.69 -2.03
C VAL A 116 -13.50 7.31 -0.72
N PRO A 117 -13.64 6.51 0.37
CA PRO A 117 -14.03 7.06 1.67
C PRO A 117 -13.05 8.11 2.17
N PHE A 118 -13.57 9.15 2.84
CA PHE A 118 -12.77 10.25 3.43
C PHE A 118 -11.90 11.01 2.42
N ASN A 119 -12.28 10.99 1.15
CA ASN A 119 -11.67 11.80 0.10
C ASN A 119 -12.23 13.23 0.17
N GLN A 120 -11.34 14.23 0.19
CA GLN A 120 -11.68 15.64 0.13
C GLN A 120 -10.81 16.32 -0.93
N ASP A 121 -11.45 16.89 -1.96
CA ASP A 121 -10.79 17.53 -3.11
C ASP A 121 -9.74 16.63 -3.80
N GLY A 122 -9.98 15.32 -3.77
CA GLY A 122 -9.10 14.30 -4.33
C GLY A 122 -8.01 13.78 -3.41
N LEU A 123 -7.90 14.26 -2.17
CA LEU A 123 -6.98 13.72 -1.18
C LEU A 123 -7.72 12.80 -0.20
N ALA A 124 -7.31 11.54 -0.16
CA ALA A 124 -7.84 10.52 0.73
C ALA A 124 -6.73 9.82 1.54
N LEU A 125 -7.11 9.09 2.59
CA LEU A 125 -6.24 8.14 3.28
C LEU A 125 -6.50 6.73 2.74
N ALA A 126 -5.44 6.03 2.34
CA ALA A 126 -5.53 4.65 1.87
C ALA A 126 -4.63 3.72 2.68
N ILE A 127 -5.17 2.56 3.05
CA ILE A 127 -4.46 1.44 3.67
C ILE A 127 -4.65 0.23 2.76
N ILE A 128 -3.56 -0.32 2.23
CA ILE A 128 -3.61 -1.38 1.22
C ILE A 128 -2.83 -2.59 1.74
N PRO A 129 -3.50 -3.73 2.01
CA PRO A 129 -2.82 -4.99 2.23
C PRO A 129 -2.36 -5.57 0.88
N GLY A 130 -1.24 -6.28 0.91
CA GLY A 130 -0.68 -6.95 -0.26
C GLY A 130 -0.03 -8.29 0.11
N ILE A 131 0.11 -9.14 -0.88
CA ILE A 131 0.88 -10.37 -0.82
C ILE A 131 1.83 -10.40 -2.01
N GLY A 132 2.96 -11.06 -1.88
CA GLY A 132 3.90 -11.21 -2.97
C GLY A 132 4.92 -12.32 -2.75
N TYR A 133 5.77 -12.49 -3.75
CA TYR A 133 6.82 -13.49 -3.76
C TYR A 133 8.11 -12.86 -4.23
N GLN A 134 9.16 -12.95 -3.41
CA GLN A 134 10.51 -12.51 -3.73
C GLN A 134 11.31 -13.70 -4.28
N TYR A 135 11.60 -13.67 -5.58
CA TYR A 135 12.42 -14.72 -6.21
C TYR A 135 13.91 -14.58 -5.89
N ARG A 136 14.44 -13.35 -5.99
CA ARG A 136 15.83 -13.02 -5.66
C ARG A 136 15.99 -11.53 -5.39
N SER A 137 16.95 -11.18 -4.56
CA SER A 137 17.51 -9.82 -4.51
C SER A 137 18.62 -9.69 -5.56
N VAL A 138 18.72 -8.53 -6.20
CA VAL A 138 19.76 -8.24 -7.18
C VAL A 138 20.57 -7.07 -6.62
N ASP A 139 21.87 -7.26 -6.47
CA ASP A 139 22.80 -6.17 -6.12
C ASP A 139 22.98 -5.25 -7.35
N ALA A 140 23.23 -3.96 -7.08
CA ALA A 140 23.49 -2.94 -8.10
C ALA A 140 24.91 -3.05 -8.69
#